data_AF-A0A3L7NDQ6-F1
#
_entry.id   AF-A0A3L7NDQ6-F1
#
_cell.length_a   1.000
_cell.length_b   1.000
_cell.length_c   1.000
_cell.angle_alpha   90.00
_cell.angle_beta   90.00
_cell.angle_gamma   90.00
#
_symmetry.space_group_name_H-M   'P 1'
#
loop_
_entity.id
_entity.type
_entity.pdbx_description
1 polymer ?
#
loop_
_entity_poly.entity_id
_entity_poly.type
_entity_poly.pdbx_seq_one_letter_code
_entity_poly.pdbx_strand_id
1 'polypeptide(L)'
;MQVSSILNFRAHLFLGLFMHTLTNNAARSLCLVVIALMPTLAYSQQPKPRQPRVRQTTRSAGDLIELKSNVRLRGILESETNRSLTILVPAEALKSVDKRLFESSLALTRKEHHTSLDQVLDRLRKHVADMPDPPDPADAILLAFLRSEITHAEKQLEDIDSFSPDFLWVTLNADVIRRTEPASPADRQMLLWAWSENIPDAQNCTTAELLTLLKARNVEPIDWPLAFIKRIPAQTQTADEWIARMALVKYAFGKPLNFQGTSQALVRSGNVEPLDVASLFGDMIKGQIETQLGDLFGELLPDNAGRPQPAAPVTSPSAASLEKAIRIAESENSFGFRSTILDLTGSPTRGNVVVRFHTKREDGTWKVIFEKTEPIDALKVRPDAEALLLDDPQVKQTLELARTIGGDIDEQITRAVRYGAATMAAQQASDRAFITYESIYLETLCGPRLSLLP
;
A
#
# COMPACT_ATOMS: atom_id res chain seq x y z
N MET A 1 -38.47 -2.98 5.59
CA MET A 1 -37.87 -3.89 6.58
C MET A 1 -36.73 -4.74 5.97
N GLN A 2 -35.88 -4.15 5.11
CA GLN A 2 -34.87 -4.88 4.31
C GLN A 2 -33.47 -4.21 4.31
N VAL A 3 -33.20 -3.29 5.23
CA VAL A 3 -31.93 -2.52 5.26
C VAL A 3 -30.83 -3.24 6.06
N SER A 4 -31.16 -4.17 6.97
CA SER A 4 -30.15 -4.92 7.75
C SER A 4 -29.38 -5.99 6.95
N SER A 5 -29.81 -6.35 5.74
CA SER A 5 -29.13 -7.39 4.96
C SER A 5 -27.86 -6.92 4.25
N ILE A 6 -27.75 -5.62 3.93
CA ILE A 6 -26.64 -5.07 3.11
C ILE A 6 -25.42 -4.73 3.98
N LEU A 7 -25.62 -4.28 5.22
CA LEU A 7 -24.52 -4.06 6.17
C LEU A 7 -23.84 -5.37 6.61
N ASN A 8 -24.63 -6.44 6.85
CA ASN A 8 -24.08 -7.75 7.20
C ASN A 8 -23.31 -8.38 6.03
N PHE A 9 -23.72 -8.13 4.78
CA PHE A 9 -23.00 -8.62 3.61
C PHE A 9 -21.61 -7.99 3.48
N ARG A 10 -21.46 -6.66 3.68
CA ARG A 10 -20.16 -5.97 3.63
C ARG A 10 -19.21 -6.42 4.76
N ALA A 11 -19.71 -6.64 5.98
CA ALA A 11 -18.90 -7.14 7.10
C ALA A 11 -18.43 -8.59 6.90
N HIS A 12 -19.29 -9.48 6.37
CA HIS A 12 -18.92 -10.86 6.06
C HIS A 12 -17.99 -10.98 4.85
N LEU A 13 -18.11 -10.09 3.85
CA LEU A 13 -17.19 -10.04 2.70
C LEU A 13 -15.77 -9.61 3.15
N PHE A 14 -15.68 -8.60 4.02
CA PHE A 14 -14.40 -8.15 4.61
C PHE A 14 -13.73 -9.23 5.47
N LEU A 15 -14.50 -9.94 6.31
CA LEU A 15 -13.96 -11.06 7.10
C LEU A 15 -13.54 -12.25 6.22
N GLY A 16 -14.28 -12.53 5.15
CA GLY A 16 -13.97 -13.59 4.19
C GLY A 16 -12.70 -13.33 3.37
N LEU A 17 -12.50 -12.10 2.88
CA LEU A 17 -11.27 -11.68 2.20
C LEU A 17 -10.04 -11.72 3.13
N PHE A 18 -10.21 -11.35 4.40
CA PHE A 18 -9.15 -11.39 5.42
C PHE A 18 -8.73 -12.83 5.77
N MET A 19 -9.66 -13.79 5.77
CA MET A 19 -9.37 -15.20 6.06
C MET A 19 -8.78 -15.95 4.86
N HIS A 20 -9.21 -15.62 3.62
CA HIS A 20 -8.69 -16.32 2.43
C HIS A 20 -7.25 -15.92 2.08
N THR A 21 -6.80 -14.73 2.50
CA THR A 21 -5.41 -14.25 2.33
C THR A 21 -4.43 -14.86 3.34
N LEU A 22 -4.90 -15.34 4.50
CA LEU A 22 -4.05 -15.93 5.55
C LEU A 22 -3.62 -17.38 5.25
N THR A 23 -4.43 -18.15 4.52
CA THR A 23 -4.19 -19.59 4.28
C THR A 23 -3.17 -19.89 3.17
N ASN A 24 -2.63 -18.88 2.48
CA ASN A 24 -1.71 -19.05 1.34
C ASN A 24 -0.29 -18.51 1.60
N ASN A 25 0.07 -18.25 2.87
CA ASN A 25 1.33 -17.59 3.25
C ASN A 25 2.56 -18.52 3.23
N ALA A 26 2.36 -19.83 3.37
CA ALA A 26 3.44 -20.82 3.44
C ALA A 26 4.11 -20.99 2.05
N ALA A 27 3.30 -21.22 1.01
CA ALA A 27 3.76 -21.35 -0.38
C ALA A 27 4.39 -20.06 -0.95
N ARG A 28 4.00 -18.88 -0.45
CA ARG A 28 4.56 -17.57 -0.87
C ARG A 28 5.95 -17.29 -0.31
N SER A 29 6.35 -17.96 0.77
CA SER A 29 7.62 -17.71 1.47
C SER A 29 8.77 -18.58 0.92
N LEU A 30 8.44 -19.68 0.23
CA LEU A 30 9.42 -20.71 -0.15
C LEU A 30 10.39 -20.26 -1.26
N CYS A 31 9.94 -19.44 -2.23
CA CYS A 31 10.83 -18.90 -3.28
C CYS A 31 11.96 -18.02 -2.75
N LEU A 32 11.82 -17.46 -1.55
CA LEU A 32 12.82 -16.55 -0.97
C LEU A 32 13.83 -17.27 -0.06
N VAL A 33 13.47 -18.44 0.50
CA VAL A 33 14.35 -19.22 1.40
C VAL A 33 15.48 -19.90 0.64
N VAL A 34 15.27 -20.31 -0.62
CA VAL A 34 16.27 -21.02 -1.44
C VAL A 34 17.48 -20.14 -1.82
N ILE A 35 17.32 -18.81 -1.86
CA ILE A 35 18.39 -17.87 -2.24
C ILE A 35 19.47 -17.70 -1.15
N ALA A 36 19.19 -18.12 0.10
CA ALA A 36 20.06 -17.88 1.25
C ALA A 36 21.18 -18.93 1.47
N LEU A 37 21.29 -19.95 0.62
CA LEU A 37 22.31 -21.01 0.70
C LEU A 37 23.49 -20.71 -0.23
N MET A 38 24.29 -19.68 0.08
CA MET A 38 25.55 -19.38 -0.62
C MET A 38 26.67 -19.12 0.40
N PRO A 39 27.90 -19.61 0.16
CA PRO A 39 29.02 -19.39 1.07
C PRO A 39 29.65 -18.02 0.80
N THR A 40 29.88 -17.20 1.84
CA THR A 40 30.77 -16.03 1.71
C THR A 40 31.64 -15.79 2.94
N LEU A 41 32.90 -15.48 2.63
CA LEU A 41 34.03 -15.11 3.48
C LEU A 41 33.85 -13.76 4.21
N ALA A 42 34.50 -13.70 5.39
CA ALA A 42 34.95 -12.56 6.21
C ALA A 42 34.18 -11.21 6.14
N TYR A 43 33.48 -10.90 7.23
CA TYR A 43 32.73 -9.66 7.45
C TYR A 43 33.52 -8.67 8.35
N SER A 44 33.65 -7.41 7.93
CA SER A 44 34.17 -6.31 8.75
C SER A 44 33.00 -5.57 9.43
N GLN A 45 33.18 -5.22 10.70
CA GLN A 45 32.15 -4.61 11.53
C GLN A 45 31.92 -3.14 11.13
N GLN A 46 30.70 -2.82 10.67
CA GLN A 46 30.25 -1.43 10.52
C GLN A 46 29.45 -0.95 11.75
N PRO A 47 29.55 0.34 12.11
CA PRO A 47 28.92 0.89 13.30
C PRO A 47 27.39 1.00 13.21
N LYS A 48 26.77 0.81 14.38
CA LYS A 48 25.33 0.75 14.63
C LYS A 48 24.62 2.08 14.25
N PRO A 49 23.54 2.06 13.44
CA PRO A 49 22.77 3.27 13.19
C PRO A 49 22.04 3.73 14.46
N ARG A 50 22.13 5.03 14.76
CA ARG A 50 21.42 5.66 15.89
C ARG A 50 19.93 5.76 15.56
N GLN A 51 19.08 5.26 16.46
CA GLN A 51 17.64 5.50 16.40
C GLN A 51 17.36 7.01 16.58
N PRO A 52 16.47 7.60 15.76
CA PRO A 52 16.10 9.00 15.92
C PRO A 52 15.36 9.21 17.24
N ARG A 53 15.89 10.13 18.07
CA ARG A 53 15.20 10.65 19.25
C ARG A 53 13.95 11.40 18.77
N VAL A 54 12.76 10.90 19.09
CA VAL A 54 11.50 11.60 18.83
C VAL A 54 11.51 12.88 19.68
N ARG A 55 11.78 14.03 19.06
CA ARG A 55 11.53 15.34 19.69
C ARG A 55 10.01 15.49 19.80
N GLN A 56 9.51 15.64 21.02
CA GLN A 56 8.13 16.08 21.22
C GLN A 56 7.99 17.49 20.63
N THR A 57 7.35 17.59 19.48
CA THR A 57 7.05 18.86 18.85
C THR A 57 5.83 19.47 19.52
N THR A 58 5.94 20.70 19.99
CA THR A 58 4.81 21.53 20.45
C THR A 58 3.90 21.99 19.30
N ARG A 59 4.03 21.38 18.11
CA ARG A 59 3.29 21.72 16.90
C ARG A 59 1.97 20.95 16.91
N SER A 60 0.90 21.58 16.41
CA SER A 60 -0.39 20.89 16.29
C SER A 60 -0.31 19.80 15.22
N ALA A 61 -1.24 18.84 15.30
CA ALA A 61 -1.23 17.66 14.45
C ALA A 61 -1.63 17.94 12.99
N GLY A 62 -2.22 19.11 12.73
CA GLY A 62 -2.66 19.54 11.40
C GLY A 62 -1.70 20.49 10.70
N ASP A 63 -1.75 20.49 9.37
CA ASP A 63 -1.07 21.49 8.54
C ASP A 63 -1.61 22.88 8.85
N LEU A 64 -0.71 23.87 8.95
CA LEU A 64 -1.08 25.26 9.18
C LEU A 64 -0.87 26.08 7.90
N ILE A 65 -1.95 26.68 7.42
CA ILE A 65 -1.91 27.67 6.33
C ILE A 65 -2.24 29.03 6.91
N GLU A 66 -1.31 29.97 6.78
CA GLU A 66 -1.50 31.35 7.22
C GLU A 66 -1.67 32.24 6.00
N LEU A 67 -2.77 32.99 5.96
CA LEU A 67 -3.08 33.92 4.88
C LEU A 67 -2.47 35.30 5.14
N LYS A 68 -2.30 36.10 4.09
CA LYS A 68 -1.87 37.51 4.20
C LYS A 68 -2.86 38.37 5.00
N SER A 69 -4.13 37.94 5.09
CA SER A 69 -5.15 38.53 5.96
C SER A 69 -4.95 38.23 7.46
N ASN A 70 -3.92 37.47 7.84
CA ASN A 70 -3.69 36.90 9.18
C ASN A 70 -4.67 35.80 9.60
N VAL A 71 -5.54 35.35 8.71
CA VAL A 71 -6.36 34.14 8.94
C VAL A 71 -5.45 32.92 9.00
N ARG A 72 -5.71 32.02 9.96
CA ARG A 72 -4.99 30.77 10.15
C ARG A 72 -5.93 29.60 9.96
N LEU A 73 -5.66 28.78 8.96
CA LEU A 73 -6.40 27.55 8.68
C LEU A 73 -5.59 26.36 9.17
N ARG A 74 -6.26 25.39 9.79
CA ARG A 74 -5.66 24.12 10.18
C ARG A 74 -6.45 22.95 9.61
N GLY A 75 -5.74 22.00 9.02
CA GLY A 75 -6.36 20.89 8.31
C GLY A 75 -5.34 19.91 7.74
N ILE A 76 -5.70 19.24 6.64
CA ILE A 76 -4.80 18.34 5.91
C ILE A 76 -4.55 18.89 4.51
N LEU A 77 -3.30 19.23 4.24
CA LEU A 77 -2.82 19.69 2.95
C LEU A 77 -2.91 18.55 1.93
N GLU A 78 -3.66 18.79 0.86
CA GLU A 78 -3.91 17.82 -0.21
C GLU A 78 -2.94 18.00 -1.38
N SER A 79 -2.83 19.24 -1.84
CA SER A 79 -1.97 19.60 -2.95
C SER A 79 -1.42 21.01 -2.78
N GLU A 80 -0.19 21.20 -3.21
CA GLU A 80 0.45 22.50 -3.30
C GLU A 80 1.15 22.59 -4.65
N THR A 81 0.78 23.61 -5.42
CA THR A 81 1.40 23.96 -6.70
C THR A 81 1.91 25.39 -6.62
N ASN A 82 2.70 25.81 -7.60
CA ASN A 82 3.16 27.20 -7.69
C ASN A 82 2.01 28.22 -7.84
N ARG A 83 0.78 27.78 -8.15
CA ARG A 83 -0.37 28.65 -8.39
C ARG A 83 -1.43 28.56 -7.32
N SER A 84 -1.61 27.39 -6.72
CA SER A 84 -2.69 27.13 -5.77
C SER A 84 -2.34 26.03 -4.78
N LEU A 85 -3.00 26.10 -3.63
CA LEU A 85 -2.94 25.12 -2.55
C LEU A 85 -4.36 24.68 -2.21
N THR A 86 -4.56 23.38 -1.98
CA THR A 86 -5.84 22.83 -1.52
C THR A 86 -5.66 22.16 -0.17
N ILE A 87 -6.53 22.49 0.78
CA ILE A 87 -6.54 21.93 2.14
C ILE A 87 -7.94 21.43 2.50
N LEU A 88 -8.01 20.29 3.18
CA LEU A 88 -9.23 19.79 3.82
C LEU A 88 -9.34 20.37 5.22
N VAL A 89 -10.43 21.06 5.52
CA VAL A 89 -10.68 21.67 6.84
C VAL A 89 -12.04 21.29 7.40
N PRO A 90 -12.22 21.17 8.73
CA PRO A 90 -13.54 20.99 9.31
C PRO A 90 -14.45 22.20 9.01
N ALA A 91 -15.68 21.94 8.59
CA ALA A 91 -16.64 22.97 8.18
C ALA A 91 -16.92 23.98 9.31
N GLU A 92 -17.18 23.48 10.53
CA GLU A 92 -17.43 24.32 11.72
C GLU A 92 -16.20 25.14 12.13
N ALA A 93 -15.00 24.58 11.97
CA ALA A 93 -13.77 25.31 12.25
C ALA A 93 -13.57 26.47 11.27
N LEU A 94 -13.82 26.24 9.97
CA LEU A 94 -13.71 27.30 8.96
C LEU A 94 -14.76 28.39 9.19
N LYS A 95 -15.99 28.01 9.51
CA LYS A 95 -17.11 28.93 9.79
C LYS A 95 -16.82 29.87 10.95
N SER A 96 -16.15 29.41 12.00
CA SER A 96 -15.78 30.22 13.16
C SER A 96 -14.62 31.19 12.88
N VAL A 97 -13.72 30.84 11.95
CA VAL A 97 -12.53 31.63 11.60
C VAL A 97 -12.83 32.68 10.52
N ASP A 98 -13.50 32.30 9.44
CA ASP A 98 -13.82 33.19 8.32
C ASP A 98 -15.14 32.76 7.63
N LYS A 99 -16.23 33.47 7.96
CA LYS A 99 -17.56 33.18 7.41
C LYS A 99 -17.63 33.30 5.89
N ARG A 100 -16.91 34.25 5.29
CA ARG A 100 -16.93 34.47 3.84
C ARG A 100 -16.23 33.32 3.13
N LEU A 101 -15.06 32.92 3.63
CA LEU A 101 -14.32 31.77 3.09
C LEU A 101 -15.11 30.46 3.29
N PHE A 102 -15.80 30.32 4.42
CA PHE A 102 -16.72 29.19 4.65
C PHE A 102 -17.82 29.11 3.60
N GLU A 103 -18.57 30.19 3.38
CA GLU A 103 -19.68 30.21 2.42
C GLU A 103 -19.21 29.91 0.99
N SER A 104 -18.07 30.50 0.56
CA SER A 104 -17.52 30.21 -0.76
C SER A 104 -17.01 28.78 -0.89
N SER A 105 -16.35 28.25 0.14
CA SER A 105 -15.80 26.88 0.13
C SER A 105 -16.90 25.83 0.20
N LEU A 106 -17.99 26.09 0.92
CA LEU A 106 -19.18 25.22 0.97
C LEU A 106 -19.84 25.14 -0.41
N ALA A 107 -20.05 26.27 -1.07
CA ALA A 107 -20.64 26.30 -2.41
C ALA A 107 -19.78 25.53 -3.44
N LEU A 108 -18.46 25.74 -3.41
CA LEU A 108 -17.52 25.03 -4.29
C LEU A 108 -17.48 23.53 -3.97
N THR A 109 -17.41 23.15 -2.70
CA THR A 109 -17.40 21.75 -2.26
C THR A 109 -18.66 21.02 -2.69
N ARG A 110 -19.85 21.63 -2.55
CA ARG A 110 -21.11 21.03 -3.01
C ARG A 110 -21.15 20.82 -4.52
N LYS A 111 -20.73 21.83 -5.28
CA LYS A 111 -20.67 21.75 -6.74
C LYS A 111 -19.71 20.66 -7.20
N GLU A 112 -18.52 20.61 -6.60
CA GLU A 112 -17.50 19.61 -6.90
C GLU A 112 -17.96 18.21 -6.53
N HIS A 113 -18.61 18.04 -5.37
CA HIS A 113 -19.19 16.78 -4.92
C HIS A 113 -20.23 16.26 -5.92
N HIS A 114 -21.20 17.08 -6.33
CA HIS A 114 -22.18 16.73 -7.35
C HIS A 114 -21.50 16.32 -8.67
N THR A 115 -20.55 17.14 -9.16
CA THR A 115 -19.83 16.87 -10.41
C THR A 115 -19.06 15.55 -10.35
N SER A 116 -18.45 15.25 -9.21
CA SER A 116 -17.73 14.00 -8.96
C SER A 116 -18.65 12.79 -8.99
N LEU A 117 -19.82 12.88 -8.33
CA LEU A 117 -20.81 11.79 -8.31
C LEU A 117 -21.34 11.48 -9.72
N ASP A 118 -21.69 12.51 -10.49
CA ASP A 118 -22.10 12.34 -11.89
C ASP A 118 -20.98 11.66 -12.71
N GLN A 119 -19.75 12.16 -12.58
CA GLN A 119 -18.60 11.62 -13.30
C GLN A 119 -18.37 10.14 -12.96
N VAL A 120 -18.49 9.74 -11.69
CA VAL A 120 -18.34 8.35 -11.27
C VAL A 120 -19.50 7.50 -11.78
N LEU A 121 -20.74 7.97 -11.71
CA LEU A 121 -21.90 7.24 -12.23
C LEU A 121 -21.79 6.96 -13.73
N ASP A 122 -21.43 7.97 -14.51
CA ASP A 122 -21.26 7.82 -15.96
C ASP A 122 -20.20 6.77 -16.29
N ARG A 123 -19.05 6.84 -15.60
CA ARG A 123 -17.95 5.87 -15.77
C ARG A 123 -18.36 4.47 -15.33
N LEU A 124 -19.06 4.33 -14.21
CA LEU A 124 -19.52 3.04 -13.69
C LEU A 124 -20.57 2.39 -14.58
N ARG A 125 -21.58 3.15 -15.01
CA ARG A 125 -22.63 2.66 -15.90
C ARG A 125 -22.04 2.19 -17.22
N LYS A 126 -21.10 2.96 -17.79
CA LYS A 126 -20.35 2.55 -18.97
C LYS A 126 -19.58 1.25 -18.72
N HIS A 127 -18.84 1.17 -17.62
CA HIS A 127 -18.04 -0.02 -17.29
C HIS A 127 -18.90 -1.27 -17.12
N VAL A 128 -20.05 -1.15 -16.44
CA VAL A 128 -21.00 -2.25 -16.24
C VAL A 128 -21.69 -2.65 -17.55
N ALA A 129 -21.98 -1.70 -18.44
CA ALA A 129 -22.57 -1.99 -19.75
C ALA A 129 -21.58 -2.69 -20.70
N ASP A 130 -20.28 -2.40 -20.56
CA ASP A 130 -19.21 -3.04 -21.35
C ASP A 130 -18.85 -4.45 -20.83
N MET A 131 -19.36 -4.88 -19.67
CA MET A 131 -19.14 -6.23 -19.12
C MET A 131 -20.00 -7.28 -19.85
N PRO A 132 -19.50 -8.51 -20.04
CA PRO A 132 -20.29 -9.61 -20.63
C PRO A 132 -21.57 -9.91 -19.83
N ASP A 133 -22.64 -10.26 -20.54
CA ASP A 133 -23.89 -10.78 -19.96
C ASP A 133 -24.17 -12.19 -20.52
N PRO A 134 -24.03 -13.27 -19.72
CA PRO A 134 -23.69 -13.27 -18.29
C PRO A 134 -22.20 -12.98 -18.01
N PRO A 135 -21.85 -12.45 -16.82
CA PRO A 135 -20.45 -12.21 -16.44
C PRO A 135 -19.69 -13.54 -16.22
N ASP A 136 -18.36 -13.53 -16.38
CA ASP A 136 -17.49 -14.61 -15.89
C ASP A 136 -17.78 -14.81 -14.38
N PRO A 137 -17.96 -16.04 -13.88
CA PRO A 137 -18.07 -16.30 -12.45
C PRO A 137 -17.02 -15.60 -11.58
N ALA A 138 -15.80 -15.42 -12.10
CA ALA A 138 -14.74 -14.69 -11.41
C ALA A 138 -14.99 -13.18 -11.26
N ASP A 139 -15.84 -12.59 -12.11
CA ASP A 139 -16.18 -11.17 -12.10
C ASP A 139 -17.53 -10.88 -11.42
N ALA A 140 -18.25 -11.91 -10.95
CA ALA A 140 -19.57 -11.75 -10.34
C ALA A 140 -19.54 -10.85 -9.08
N ILE A 141 -18.49 -10.99 -8.25
CA ILE A 141 -18.29 -10.16 -7.05
C ILE A 141 -17.97 -8.72 -7.44
N LEU A 142 -17.10 -8.54 -8.43
CA LEU A 142 -16.78 -7.22 -8.98
C LEU A 142 -18.05 -6.53 -9.51
N LEU A 143 -18.87 -7.21 -10.31
CA LEU A 143 -20.11 -6.65 -10.84
C LEU A 143 -21.09 -6.25 -9.73
N ALA A 144 -21.23 -7.08 -8.69
CA ALA A 144 -22.07 -6.76 -7.53
C ALA A 144 -21.58 -5.52 -6.79
N PHE A 145 -20.26 -5.39 -6.61
CA PHE A 145 -19.64 -4.21 -6.02
C PHE A 145 -19.92 -2.95 -6.86
N LEU A 146 -19.67 -2.98 -8.17
CA LEU A 146 -19.89 -1.82 -9.05
C LEU A 146 -21.35 -1.37 -9.08
N ARG A 147 -22.30 -2.32 -9.10
CA ARG A 147 -23.74 -2.02 -9.00
C ARG A 147 -24.09 -1.37 -7.66
N SER A 148 -23.52 -1.84 -6.56
CA SER A 148 -23.70 -1.22 -5.24
C SER A 148 -23.17 0.22 -5.22
N GLU A 149 -22.05 0.50 -5.86
CA GLU A 149 -21.48 1.85 -5.94
C GLU A 149 -22.33 2.77 -6.83
N ILE A 150 -22.93 2.25 -7.91
CA ILE A 150 -23.93 2.99 -8.71
C ILE A 150 -25.11 3.40 -7.83
N THR A 151 -25.74 2.44 -7.13
CA THR A 151 -26.88 2.74 -6.25
C THR A 151 -26.51 3.72 -5.15
N HIS A 152 -25.29 3.63 -4.61
CA HIS A 152 -24.83 4.54 -3.57
C HIS A 152 -24.68 5.97 -4.09
N ALA A 153 -24.04 6.16 -5.25
CA ALA A 153 -23.85 7.47 -5.84
C ALA A 153 -25.17 8.09 -6.34
N GLU A 154 -26.09 7.28 -6.90
CA GLU A 154 -27.46 7.71 -7.25
C GLU A 154 -28.18 8.29 -6.03
N LYS A 155 -28.16 7.55 -4.91
CA LYS A 155 -28.79 8.02 -3.67
C LYS A 155 -28.17 9.33 -3.15
N GLN A 156 -26.84 9.47 -3.22
CA GLN A 156 -26.19 10.71 -2.79
C GLN A 156 -26.56 11.90 -3.67
N LEU A 157 -26.77 11.69 -4.97
CA LEU A 157 -27.28 12.73 -5.88
C LEU A 157 -28.74 13.09 -5.59
N GLU A 158 -29.59 12.11 -5.27
CA GLU A 158 -30.98 12.39 -4.84
C GLU A 158 -31.02 13.27 -3.59
N ASP A 159 -30.10 13.04 -2.65
CA ASP A 159 -30.02 13.75 -1.37
C ASP A 159 -29.15 15.04 -1.45
N ILE A 160 -28.71 15.47 -2.64
CA ILE A 160 -27.67 16.52 -2.80
C ILE A 160 -28.07 17.88 -2.21
N ASP A 161 -29.34 18.25 -2.28
CA ASP A 161 -29.83 19.52 -1.72
C ASP A 161 -29.74 19.55 -0.19
N SER A 162 -29.79 18.38 0.45
CA SER A 162 -29.64 18.22 1.90
C SER A 162 -28.18 17.99 2.33
N PHE A 163 -27.25 17.93 1.38
CA PHE A 163 -25.84 17.64 1.65
C PHE A 163 -25.18 18.74 2.49
N SER A 164 -24.85 18.39 3.73
CA SER A 164 -24.13 19.24 4.68
C SER A 164 -22.83 18.55 5.09
N PRO A 165 -21.71 18.85 4.43
CA PRO A 165 -20.45 18.16 4.68
C PRO A 165 -19.79 18.58 6.00
N ASP A 166 -19.21 17.61 6.71
CA ASP A 166 -18.41 17.85 7.92
C ASP A 166 -17.08 18.55 7.61
N PHE A 167 -16.58 18.38 6.39
CA PHE A 167 -15.30 18.90 5.92
C PHE A 167 -15.47 19.65 4.61
N LEU A 168 -14.63 20.66 4.40
CA LEU A 168 -14.64 21.48 3.19
C LEU A 168 -13.29 21.45 2.51
N TRP A 169 -13.32 21.40 1.19
CA TRP A 169 -12.15 21.64 0.36
C TRP A 169 -11.97 23.13 0.18
N VAL A 170 -10.83 23.65 0.62
CA VAL A 170 -10.47 25.06 0.48
C VAL A 170 -9.30 25.17 -0.48
N THR A 171 -9.56 25.67 -1.68
CA THR A 171 -8.52 25.99 -2.67
C THR A 171 -8.18 27.47 -2.60
N LEU A 172 -6.90 27.76 -2.37
CA LEU A 172 -6.35 29.09 -2.21
C LEU A 172 -5.33 29.34 -3.31
N ASN A 173 -5.33 30.55 -3.86
CA ASN A 173 -4.26 30.98 -4.77
C ASN A 173 -2.97 31.26 -3.99
N ALA A 174 -1.82 31.02 -4.60
CA ALA A 174 -0.52 31.20 -3.95
C ALA A 174 -0.27 32.66 -3.50
N ASP A 175 -0.88 33.64 -4.18
CA ASP A 175 -0.71 35.06 -3.89
C ASP A 175 -1.39 35.51 -2.59
N VAL A 176 -2.37 34.76 -2.07
CA VAL A 176 -3.03 35.08 -0.78
C VAL A 176 -2.36 34.40 0.43
N ILE A 177 -1.44 33.47 0.18
CA ILE A 177 -0.77 32.67 1.21
C ILE A 177 0.45 33.46 1.73
N ARG A 178 0.57 33.55 3.07
CA ARG A 178 1.75 34.09 3.74
C ARG A 178 2.75 32.98 4.05
N ARG A 179 2.27 31.87 4.60
CA ARG A 179 3.11 30.77 5.09
C ARG A 179 2.35 29.46 5.13
N THR A 180 3.05 28.38 4.79
CA THR A 180 2.62 27.00 4.94
C THR A 180 3.55 26.32 5.94
N GLU A 181 2.99 25.63 6.93
CA GLU A 181 3.73 24.75 7.83
C GLU A 181 3.12 23.34 7.77
N PRO A 182 3.70 22.41 6.99
CA PRO A 182 3.17 21.07 6.92
C PRO A 182 3.45 20.28 8.21
N ALA A 183 2.46 19.53 8.67
CA ALA A 183 2.58 18.54 9.73
C ALA A 183 3.29 17.28 9.22
N SER A 184 3.87 16.49 10.13
CA SER A 184 4.48 15.22 9.75
C SER A 184 3.40 14.19 9.35
N PRO A 185 3.72 13.16 8.55
CA PRO A 185 2.75 12.12 8.21
C PRO A 185 2.12 11.43 9.43
N ALA A 186 2.90 11.21 10.49
CA ALA A 186 2.40 10.62 11.74
C ALA A 186 1.42 11.55 12.47
N ASP A 187 1.69 12.85 12.46
CA ASP A 187 0.80 13.85 13.05
C ASP A 187 -0.52 13.93 12.27
N ARG A 188 -0.47 13.94 10.93
CA ARG A 188 -1.67 13.88 10.08
C ARG A 188 -2.49 12.62 10.32
N GLN A 189 -1.85 11.45 10.45
CA GLN A 189 -2.54 10.20 10.77
C GLN A 189 -3.26 10.29 12.13
N MET A 190 -2.62 10.89 13.13
CA MET A 190 -3.25 11.12 14.44
C MET A 190 -4.45 12.06 14.33
N LEU A 191 -4.34 13.13 13.54
CA LEU A 191 -5.45 14.04 13.27
C LEU A 191 -6.63 13.34 12.58
N LEU A 192 -6.35 12.49 11.60
CA LEU A 192 -7.38 11.69 10.91
C LEU A 192 -8.14 10.78 11.87
N TRP A 193 -7.45 10.13 12.81
CA TRP A 193 -8.09 9.35 13.87
C TRP A 193 -8.94 10.22 14.79
N ALA A 194 -8.41 11.38 15.18
CA ALA A 194 -9.17 12.30 16.02
C ALA A 194 -10.44 12.81 15.31
N TRP A 195 -10.36 13.07 14.01
CA TRP A 195 -11.52 13.39 13.20
C TRP A 195 -12.49 12.22 13.06
N SER A 196 -12.02 10.99 12.81
CA SER A 196 -12.89 9.80 12.73
C SER A 196 -13.71 9.60 13.99
N GLU A 197 -13.08 9.86 15.14
CA GLU A 197 -13.70 9.78 16.46
C GLU A 197 -14.49 11.04 16.85
N ASN A 198 -14.64 12.04 15.98
CA ASN A 198 -15.35 13.29 16.29
C ASN A 198 -14.79 13.99 17.55
N ILE A 199 -13.47 14.04 17.69
CA ILE A 199 -12.83 14.86 18.72
C ILE A 199 -12.98 16.35 18.32
N PRO A 200 -13.62 17.18 19.17
CA PRO A 200 -13.77 18.60 18.88
C PRO A 200 -12.41 19.28 18.78
N ASP A 201 -12.28 20.21 17.82
CA ASP A 201 -11.08 21.04 17.61
C ASP A 201 -9.76 20.27 17.48
N ALA A 202 -9.80 19.01 17.04
CA ALA A 202 -8.65 18.14 16.93
C ALA A 202 -7.47 18.75 16.15
N GLN A 203 -7.76 19.57 15.14
CA GLN A 203 -6.76 20.26 14.31
C GLN A 203 -5.88 21.23 15.11
N ASN A 204 -6.34 21.69 16.27
CA ASN A 204 -5.60 22.58 17.16
C ASN A 204 -4.75 21.83 18.21
N CYS A 205 -5.04 20.54 18.43
CA CYS A 205 -4.34 19.73 19.42
C CYS A 205 -2.97 19.25 18.90
N THR A 206 -2.07 19.01 19.84
CA THR A 206 -0.82 18.27 19.61
C THR A 206 -1.09 16.77 19.54
N THR A 207 -0.17 16.02 18.93
CA THR A 207 -0.24 14.56 18.82
C THR A 207 -0.34 13.86 20.19
N ALA A 208 0.32 14.40 21.21
CA ALA A 208 0.26 13.85 22.57
C ALA A 208 -1.13 14.04 23.22
N GLU A 209 -1.76 15.19 23.02
CA GLU A 209 -3.12 15.46 23.48
C GLU A 209 -4.12 14.56 22.75
N LEU A 210 -4.03 14.46 21.42
CA LEU A 210 -4.89 13.59 20.62
C LEU A 210 -4.76 12.13 21.06
N LEU A 211 -3.54 11.63 21.29
CA LEU A 211 -3.33 10.27 21.79
C LEU A 211 -4.01 10.04 23.15
N THR A 212 -3.96 11.04 24.03
CA THR A 212 -4.63 10.97 25.35
C THR A 212 -6.15 10.92 25.19
N LEU A 213 -6.71 11.76 24.31
CA LEU A 213 -8.14 11.82 24.03
C LEU A 213 -8.66 10.55 23.35
N LEU A 214 -7.90 9.97 22.41
CA LEU A 214 -8.24 8.71 21.76
C LEU A 214 -8.20 7.53 22.74
N LYS A 215 -7.16 7.46 23.59
CA LYS A 215 -7.09 6.44 24.65
C LYS A 215 -8.23 6.54 25.64
N ALA A 216 -8.65 7.76 26.00
CA ALA A 216 -9.81 7.97 26.87
C ALA A 216 -11.13 7.44 26.27
N ARG A 217 -11.17 7.25 24.94
CA ARG A 217 -12.28 6.64 24.20
C ARG A 217 -12.07 5.16 23.86
N ASN A 218 -11.01 4.53 24.39
CA ASN A 218 -10.60 3.16 24.07
C ASN A 218 -10.29 2.94 22.57
N VAL A 219 -9.73 3.95 21.91
CA VAL A 219 -9.32 3.87 20.50
C VAL A 219 -7.81 3.76 20.41
N GLU A 220 -7.33 2.73 19.70
CA GLU A 220 -5.92 2.51 19.41
C GLU A 220 -5.62 2.89 17.94
N PRO A 221 -4.84 3.96 17.69
CA PRO A 221 -4.56 4.43 16.35
C PRO A 221 -3.44 3.59 15.69
N ILE A 222 -3.76 2.36 15.29
CA ILE A 222 -2.78 1.42 14.71
C ILE A 222 -2.71 1.58 13.18
N ASP A 223 -3.84 1.73 12.51
CA ASP A 223 -3.95 1.76 11.04
C ASP A 223 -4.58 3.07 10.52
N TRP A 224 -5.08 3.07 9.29
CA TRP A 224 -5.77 4.19 8.69
C TRP A 224 -7.26 4.19 9.10
N PRO A 225 -7.86 5.33 9.53
CA PRO A 225 -9.24 5.36 10.00
C PRO A 225 -10.23 5.33 8.83
N LEU A 226 -10.53 4.14 8.28
CA LEU A 226 -11.39 3.98 7.09
C LEU A 226 -12.76 4.65 7.22
N ALA A 227 -13.32 4.71 8.44
CA ALA A 227 -14.58 5.40 8.69
C ALA A 227 -14.55 6.89 8.34
N PHE A 228 -13.37 7.53 8.42
CA PHE A 228 -13.20 8.94 8.05
C PHE A 228 -13.38 9.17 6.54
N ILE A 229 -12.98 8.22 5.69
CA ILE A 229 -13.07 8.35 4.22
C ILE A 229 -14.48 8.73 3.77
N LYS A 230 -15.50 8.12 4.39
CA LYS A 230 -16.92 8.32 4.05
C LYS A 230 -17.44 9.73 4.35
N ARG A 231 -16.69 10.51 5.14
CA ARG A 231 -17.05 11.86 5.57
C ARG A 231 -16.39 12.95 4.72
N ILE A 232 -15.42 12.55 3.89
CA ILE A 232 -14.75 13.46 2.98
C ILE A 232 -15.66 13.71 1.77
N PRO A 233 -15.95 14.97 1.41
CA PRO A 233 -16.68 15.26 0.18
C PRO A 233 -15.95 14.71 -1.05
N ALA A 234 -16.70 14.07 -1.94
CA ALA A 234 -16.17 13.59 -3.22
C ALA A 234 -15.52 14.72 -4.04
N GLN A 235 -14.46 14.37 -4.77
CA GLN A 235 -13.76 15.27 -5.69
C GLN A 235 -13.71 14.67 -7.08
N THR A 236 -13.66 15.49 -8.12
CA THR A 236 -13.48 14.99 -9.48
C THR A 236 -12.14 14.27 -9.60
N GLN A 237 -12.15 13.21 -10.41
CA GLN A 237 -11.02 12.34 -10.64
C GLN A 237 -10.55 12.49 -12.08
N THR A 238 -9.24 12.68 -12.24
CA THR A 238 -8.58 12.55 -13.54
C THR A 238 -8.78 11.14 -14.12
N ALA A 239 -8.54 10.98 -15.42
CA ALA A 239 -8.62 9.66 -16.06
C ALA A 239 -7.64 8.66 -15.42
N ASP A 240 -6.39 9.10 -15.16
CA ASP A 240 -5.38 8.27 -14.51
C ASP A 240 -5.77 7.84 -13.09
N GLU A 241 -6.34 8.74 -12.29
CA GLU A 241 -6.82 8.39 -10.94
C GLU A 241 -7.95 7.37 -10.99
N TRP A 242 -8.87 7.53 -11.94
CA TRP A 242 -9.94 6.57 -12.15
C TRP A 242 -9.42 5.20 -12.56
N ILE A 243 -8.47 5.14 -13.50
CA ILE A 243 -7.87 3.88 -13.94
C ILE A 243 -7.16 3.20 -12.77
N ALA A 244 -6.36 3.96 -12.01
CA ALA A 244 -5.65 3.45 -10.84
C ALA A 244 -6.60 2.91 -9.76
N ARG A 245 -7.70 3.62 -9.49
CA ARG A 245 -8.73 3.15 -8.55
C ARG A 245 -9.41 1.89 -9.04
N MET A 246 -9.82 1.85 -10.31
CA MET A 246 -10.41 0.66 -10.91
C MET A 246 -9.43 -0.53 -10.94
N ALA A 247 -8.13 -0.29 -11.09
CA ALA A 247 -7.11 -1.32 -11.00
C ALA A 247 -7.06 -1.95 -9.60
N LEU A 248 -7.13 -1.15 -8.53
CA LEU A 248 -7.23 -1.65 -7.15
C LEU A 248 -8.51 -2.47 -6.93
N VAL A 249 -9.66 -1.96 -7.39
CA VAL A 249 -10.96 -2.64 -7.27
C VAL A 249 -10.95 -3.99 -7.99
N LYS A 250 -10.42 -4.02 -9.22
CA LYS A 250 -10.27 -5.26 -10.01
C LYS A 250 -9.27 -6.22 -9.39
N TYR A 251 -8.21 -5.72 -8.79
CA TYR A 251 -7.26 -6.55 -8.07
C TYR A 251 -7.90 -7.18 -6.82
N ALA A 252 -8.70 -6.42 -6.07
CA ALA A 252 -9.39 -6.88 -4.86
C ALA A 252 -10.49 -7.91 -5.13
N PHE A 253 -11.32 -7.66 -6.15
CA PHE A 253 -12.54 -8.46 -6.41
C PHE A 253 -12.46 -9.38 -7.63
N GLY A 254 -11.42 -9.25 -8.46
CA GLY A 254 -11.20 -10.07 -9.66
C GLY A 254 -10.09 -11.10 -9.48
N LYS A 255 -9.28 -11.30 -10.53
CA LYS A 255 -8.13 -12.22 -10.53
C LYS A 255 -6.85 -11.42 -10.20
N PRO A 256 -6.36 -11.42 -8.95
CA PRO A 256 -5.19 -10.62 -8.59
C PRO A 256 -3.92 -11.12 -9.28
N LEU A 257 -3.22 -10.23 -9.97
CA LEU A 257 -1.95 -10.52 -10.59
C LEU A 257 -0.81 -10.12 -9.66
N ASN A 258 -0.06 -11.11 -9.18
CA ASN A 258 1.06 -10.92 -8.27
C ASN A 258 2.36 -11.39 -8.92
N PHE A 259 3.46 -10.70 -8.64
CA PHE A 259 4.81 -11.09 -8.99
C PHE A 259 5.67 -11.11 -7.73
N GLN A 260 6.59 -12.06 -7.65
CA GLN A 260 7.54 -12.20 -6.55
C GLN A 260 8.91 -12.54 -7.09
N GLY A 261 9.97 -12.06 -6.42
CA GLY A 261 11.34 -12.42 -6.76
C GLY A 261 12.36 -11.41 -6.26
N THR A 262 13.43 -11.21 -7.03
CA THR A 262 14.52 -10.27 -6.73
C THR A 262 14.46 -9.06 -7.65
N SER A 263 15.36 -8.09 -7.48
CA SER A 263 15.46 -6.96 -8.40
C SER A 263 15.72 -7.40 -9.84
N GLN A 264 16.40 -8.54 -10.06
CA GLN A 264 16.74 -9.02 -11.40
C GLN A 264 15.68 -9.92 -12.03
N ALA A 265 14.84 -10.58 -11.22
CA ALA A 265 13.88 -11.55 -11.72
C ALA A 265 12.56 -11.48 -10.94
N LEU A 266 11.47 -11.23 -11.67
CA LEU A 266 10.11 -11.31 -11.18
C LEU A 266 9.41 -12.53 -11.81
N VAL A 267 8.79 -13.35 -10.97
CA VAL A 267 8.02 -14.52 -11.37
C VAL A 267 6.57 -14.32 -10.96
N ARG A 268 5.63 -14.69 -11.83
CA ARG A 268 4.19 -14.65 -11.51
C ARG A 268 3.91 -15.58 -10.32
N SER A 269 3.20 -15.07 -9.32
CA SER A 269 2.81 -15.77 -8.09
C SER A 269 1.29 -15.73 -7.93
N GLY A 270 0.68 -16.76 -7.35
CA GLY A 270 -0.78 -16.94 -7.31
C GLY A 270 -1.17 -18.41 -7.51
N ASN A 271 -2.41 -18.72 -7.91
CA ASN A 271 -2.91 -20.07 -8.27
C ASN A 271 -2.21 -20.65 -9.51
N VAL A 272 -0.89 -20.66 -9.50
CA VAL A 272 -0.02 -21.46 -10.34
C VAL A 272 0.29 -22.69 -9.50
N GLU A 273 0.37 -23.87 -10.12
CA GLU A 273 0.82 -25.10 -9.45
C GLU A 273 2.04 -24.81 -8.56
N PRO A 274 2.11 -25.40 -7.35
CA PRO A 274 3.26 -25.25 -6.49
C PRO A 274 4.50 -25.41 -7.32
N LEU A 275 5.32 -24.37 -7.39
CA LEU A 275 6.60 -24.43 -8.07
C LEU A 275 7.30 -25.65 -7.49
N ASP A 276 7.61 -26.66 -8.32
CA ASP A 276 8.23 -27.88 -7.84
C ASP A 276 9.64 -27.52 -7.38
N VAL A 277 9.75 -27.15 -6.11
CA VAL A 277 10.99 -26.72 -5.51
C VAL A 277 11.97 -27.88 -5.49
N ALA A 278 11.52 -29.13 -5.46
CA ALA A 278 12.40 -30.29 -5.61
C ALA A 278 12.97 -30.40 -7.03
N SER A 279 12.22 -30.03 -8.08
CA SER A 279 12.76 -29.90 -9.44
C SER A 279 13.75 -28.75 -9.56
N LEU A 280 13.46 -27.57 -9.00
CA LEU A 280 14.37 -26.42 -9.00
C LEU A 280 15.65 -26.69 -8.20
N PHE A 281 15.54 -27.42 -7.08
CA PHE A 281 16.69 -27.84 -6.28
C PHE A 281 17.47 -28.98 -6.96
N GLY A 282 16.78 -29.89 -7.64
CA GLY A 282 17.38 -30.94 -8.45
C GLY A 282 18.15 -30.38 -9.64
N ASP A 283 17.63 -29.33 -10.27
CA ASP A 283 18.28 -28.58 -11.34
C ASP A 283 19.42 -27.70 -10.82
N MET A 284 19.36 -27.25 -9.56
CA MET A 284 20.47 -26.59 -8.85
C MET A 284 21.63 -27.55 -8.60
N ILE A 285 21.36 -28.77 -8.12
CA ILE A 285 22.39 -29.76 -7.79
C ILE A 285 23.00 -30.40 -9.04
N LYS A 286 22.25 -30.51 -10.15
CA LYS A 286 22.75 -31.07 -11.42
C LYS A 286 23.69 -30.15 -12.21
N GLY A 287 24.03 -28.96 -11.70
CA GLY A 287 25.06 -28.10 -12.29
C GLY A 287 24.67 -27.39 -13.60
N GLN A 288 23.50 -27.65 -14.18
CA GLN A 288 23.00 -26.92 -15.37
C GLN A 288 22.59 -25.48 -15.06
N ILE A 289 22.53 -25.14 -13.78
CA ILE A 289 22.26 -23.80 -13.29
C ILE A 289 23.47 -22.86 -13.41
N GLU A 290 24.72 -23.35 -13.52
CA GLU A 290 25.84 -22.44 -13.82
C GLU A 290 25.70 -21.75 -15.18
N THR A 291 24.96 -22.33 -16.14
CA THR A 291 24.71 -21.71 -17.44
C THR A 291 23.40 -20.93 -17.47
N GLN A 292 22.33 -21.44 -16.87
CA GLN A 292 21.02 -20.75 -16.87
C GLN A 292 20.83 -19.73 -15.75
N LEU A 293 21.37 -19.98 -14.55
CA LEU A 293 21.55 -18.93 -13.54
C LEU A 293 22.86 -18.16 -13.78
N GLY A 294 23.85 -18.68 -14.51
CA GLY A 294 24.95 -17.84 -15.00
C GLY A 294 24.45 -16.68 -15.88
N ASP A 295 23.45 -16.92 -16.71
CA ASP A 295 22.79 -15.85 -17.48
C ASP A 295 21.79 -15.01 -16.66
N LEU A 296 21.20 -15.55 -15.57
CA LEU A 296 20.24 -14.82 -14.71
C LEU A 296 20.88 -14.10 -13.50
N PHE A 297 22.06 -14.54 -13.06
CA PHE A 297 22.80 -14.13 -11.86
C PHE A 297 24.27 -13.76 -12.17
N GLY A 298 24.81 -14.00 -13.37
CA GLY A 298 26.20 -13.67 -13.73
C GLY A 298 26.50 -12.17 -13.79
N GLU A 299 25.47 -11.32 -13.71
CA GLU A 299 25.63 -9.87 -13.50
C GLU A 299 25.71 -9.48 -12.00
N LEU A 300 25.70 -10.44 -11.07
CA LEU A 300 25.80 -10.16 -9.62
C LEU A 300 27.24 -10.13 -9.08
N LEU A 301 28.24 -10.43 -9.90
CA LEU A 301 29.64 -10.23 -9.54
C LEU A 301 30.31 -9.38 -10.64
N PRO A 302 30.48 -8.06 -10.44
CA PRO A 302 31.37 -7.32 -11.31
C PRO A 302 32.78 -7.86 -11.10
N ASP A 303 33.34 -8.47 -12.14
CA ASP A 303 34.72 -8.95 -12.22
C ASP A 303 35.74 -7.79 -12.31
N ASN A 304 35.43 -6.66 -11.67
CA ASN A 304 36.27 -5.47 -11.67
C ASN A 304 36.97 -5.35 -10.31
N ALA A 305 38.17 -5.93 -10.28
CA ALA A 305 39.22 -5.57 -9.35
C ALA A 305 39.50 -4.05 -9.44
N GLY A 306 38.77 -3.24 -8.67
CA GLY A 306 38.93 -1.79 -8.71
C GLY A 306 37.98 -1.04 -7.78
N ARG A 307 38.35 -0.96 -6.49
CA ARG A 307 37.78 -0.14 -5.39
C ARG A 307 36.26 -0.27 -5.12
N PRO A 308 35.85 -0.54 -3.87
CA PRO A 308 34.45 -0.53 -3.50
C PRO A 308 33.93 0.92 -3.49
N GLN A 309 33.19 1.30 -4.52
CA GLN A 309 32.29 2.44 -4.45
C GLN A 309 30.97 1.92 -3.83
N PRO A 310 30.39 2.56 -2.81
CA PRO A 310 29.14 2.10 -2.23
C PRO A 310 28.04 2.22 -3.29
N ALA A 311 27.58 1.09 -3.83
CA ALA A 311 26.41 1.07 -4.69
C ALA A 311 25.19 1.52 -3.89
N ALA A 312 24.41 2.44 -4.44
CA ALA A 312 23.13 2.82 -3.87
C ALA A 312 22.22 1.56 -3.81
N PRO A 313 21.38 1.42 -2.78
CA PRO A 313 20.44 0.31 -2.71
C PRO A 313 19.56 0.30 -3.96
N VAL A 314 19.58 -0.79 -4.72
CA VAL A 314 18.77 -0.98 -5.93
C VAL A 314 17.40 -1.48 -5.49
N THR A 315 16.57 -0.55 -5.01
CA THR A 315 15.22 -0.86 -4.51
C THR A 315 14.20 -1.08 -5.63
N SER A 316 14.62 -0.99 -6.90
CA SER A 316 13.76 -1.14 -8.06
C SER A 316 14.09 -2.40 -8.86
N PRO A 317 13.08 -3.09 -9.43
CA PRO A 317 13.37 -4.16 -10.37
C PRO A 317 14.12 -3.59 -11.56
N SER A 318 14.97 -4.42 -12.17
CA SER A 318 15.62 -4.10 -13.44
C SER A 318 14.54 -3.78 -14.48
N ALA A 319 14.85 -2.88 -15.41
CA ALA A 319 13.91 -2.48 -16.45
C ALA A 319 13.38 -3.71 -17.23
N ALA A 320 14.25 -4.68 -17.51
CA ALA A 320 13.90 -5.92 -18.20
C ALA A 320 12.93 -6.80 -17.41
N SER A 321 13.14 -6.94 -16.10
CA SER A 321 12.26 -7.73 -15.22
C SER A 321 10.87 -7.10 -15.11
N LEU A 322 10.80 -5.78 -14.95
CA LEU A 322 9.55 -5.04 -14.93
C LEU A 322 8.82 -5.11 -16.26
N GLU A 323 9.53 -4.98 -17.38
CA GLU A 323 8.96 -5.09 -18.73
C GLU A 323 8.36 -6.48 -18.99
N LYS A 324 8.97 -7.54 -18.48
CA LYS A 324 8.38 -8.90 -18.54
C LYS A 324 7.07 -8.98 -17.75
N ALA A 325 7.05 -8.44 -16.52
CA ALA A 325 5.84 -8.42 -15.70
C ALA A 325 4.72 -7.60 -16.37
N ILE A 326 5.07 -6.46 -16.97
CA ILE A 326 4.15 -5.62 -17.76
C ILE A 326 3.57 -6.40 -18.94
N ARG A 327 4.41 -7.06 -19.76
CA ARG A 327 3.93 -7.86 -20.90
C ARG A 327 2.95 -8.95 -20.48
N ILE A 328 3.22 -9.63 -19.37
CA ILE A 328 2.30 -10.63 -18.80
C ILE A 328 0.99 -9.96 -18.39
N ALA A 329 1.04 -8.85 -17.65
CA ALA A 329 -0.15 -8.11 -17.23
C ALA A 329 -1.00 -7.64 -18.43
N GLU A 330 -0.37 -7.17 -19.51
CA GLU A 330 -1.06 -6.78 -20.73
C GLU A 330 -1.68 -7.96 -21.47
N SER A 331 -0.99 -9.10 -21.55
CA SER A 331 -1.53 -10.32 -22.16
C SER A 331 -2.73 -10.89 -21.39
N GLU A 332 -2.79 -10.63 -20.08
CA GLU A 332 -3.90 -11.03 -19.21
C GLU A 332 -4.99 -9.96 -19.09
N ASN A 333 -4.87 -8.86 -19.85
CA ASN A 333 -5.78 -7.72 -19.79
C ASN A 333 -5.96 -7.16 -18.35
N SER A 334 -4.88 -7.19 -17.56
CA SER A 334 -4.87 -6.65 -16.21
C SER A 334 -4.61 -5.15 -16.23
N PHE A 335 -5.35 -4.42 -15.38
CA PHE A 335 -5.21 -2.97 -15.20
C PHE A 335 -4.16 -2.61 -14.14
N GLY A 336 -3.80 -3.57 -13.30
CA GLY A 336 -2.78 -3.40 -12.27
C GLY A 336 -2.20 -4.72 -11.79
N PHE A 337 -1.02 -4.67 -11.21
CA PHE A 337 -0.41 -5.83 -10.59
C PHE A 337 0.45 -5.45 -9.40
N ARG A 338 0.62 -6.41 -8.50
CA ARG A 338 1.47 -6.27 -7.34
C ARG A 338 2.81 -6.98 -7.58
N SER A 339 3.91 -6.37 -7.14
CA SER A 339 5.24 -6.99 -7.15
C SER A 339 5.87 -6.95 -5.76
N THR A 340 6.40 -8.07 -5.28
CA THR A 340 7.20 -8.17 -4.06
C THR A 340 8.63 -8.53 -4.41
N ILE A 341 9.57 -7.67 -4.07
CA ILE A 341 10.98 -7.79 -4.41
C ILE A 341 11.77 -7.97 -3.11
N LEU A 342 12.57 -9.02 -3.05
CA LEU A 342 13.61 -9.19 -2.05
C LEU A 342 14.88 -8.47 -2.55
N ASP A 343 15.24 -7.41 -1.86
CA ASP A 343 16.47 -6.65 -2.07
C ASP A 343 17.52 -7.09 -1.02
N LEU A 344 18.60 -7.71 -1.50
CA LEU A 344 19.68 -8.27 -0.69
C LEU A 344 20.90 -7.32 -0.58
N THR A 345 20.77 -6.06 -0.98
CA THR A 345 21.92 -5.15 -1.05
C THR A 345 22.61 -4.96 0.32
N GLY A 346 23.88 -5.40 0.40
CA GLY A 346 24.83 -4.99 1.44
C GLY A 346 25.18 -5.99 2.54
N SER A 347 24.41 -7.07 2.79
CA SER A 347 24.78 -8.10 3.80
C SER A 347 23.92 -9.37 3.69
N PRO A 348 24.47 -10.59 3.94
CA PRO A 348 23.68 -11.83 3.98
C PRO A 348 22.70 -11.93 5.17
N THR A 349 22.73 -10.96 6.09
CA THR A 349 21.87 -10.93 7.28
C THR A 349 20.86 -9.79 7.28
N ARG A 350 20.92 -8.92 6.26
CA ARG A 350 20.05 -7.76 6.12
C ARG A 350 19.55 -7.66 4.69
N GLY A 351 18.49 -6.91 4.50
CA GLY A 351 17.89 -6.68 3.20
C GLY A 351 16.62 -5.88 3.35
N ASN A 352 15.84 -5.81 2.29
CA ASN A 352 14.52 -5.20 2.32
C ASN A 352 13.53 -6.07 1.54
N VAL A 353 12.29 -6.10 1.99
CA VAL A 353 11.15 -6.49 1.16
C VAL A 353 10.54 -5.21 0.62
N VAL A 354 10.54 -5.06 -0.71
CA VAL A 354 9.90 -3.94 -1.41
C VAL A 354 8.63 -4.44 -2.08
N VAL A 355 7.49 -3.96 -1.62
CA VAL A 355 6.19 -4.21 -2.24
C VAL A 355 5.77 -3.00 -3.05
N ARG A 356 5.32 -3.23 -4.28
CA ARG A 356 4.78 -2.18 -5.16
C ARG A 356 3.47 -2.61 -5.79
N PHE A 357 2.60 -1.64 -6.05
CA PHE A 357 1.44 -1.81 -6.92
C PHE A 357 1.58 -0.91 -8.14
N HIS A 358 1.57 -1.54 -9.31
CA HIS A 358 1.70 -0.90 -10.61
C HIS A 358 0.33 -0.83 -11.28
N THR A 359 0.03 0.30 -11.92
CA THR A 359 -1.18 0.49 -12.72
C THR A 359 -0.83 1.00 -14.10
N LYS A 360 -1.62 0.60 -15.09
CA LYS A 360 -1.59 1.21 -16.42
C LYS A 360 -2.22 2.60 -16.38
N ARG A 361 -1.67 3.55 -17.11
CA ARG A 361 -2.20 4.92 -17.30
C ARG A 361 -2.98 5.02 -18.60
N GLU A 362 -3.68 6.13 -18.80
CA GLU A 362 -4.46 6.37 -20.02
C GLU A 362 -3.58 6.35 -21.28
N ASP A 363 -2.35 6.86 -21.19
CA ASP A 363 -1.35 6.85 -22.27
C ASP A 363 -0.72 5.47 -22.54
N GLY A 364 -1.13 4.45 -21.77
CA GLY A 364 -0.63 3.08 -21.84
C GLY A 364 0.65 2.83 -21.03
N THR A 365 1.27 3.87 -20.45
CA THR A 365 2.46 3.71 -19.59
C THR A 365 2.09 3.10 -18.24
N TRP A 366 3.05 2.43 -17.60
CA TRP A 366 2.86 1.84 -16.27
C TRP A 366 3.50 2.70 -15.18
N LYS A 367 2.79 2.89 -14.08
CA LYS A 367 3.25 3.71 -12.94
C LYS A 367 3.00 3.00 -11.60
N VAL A 368 3.92 3.18 -10.67
CA VAL A 368 3.75 2.78 -9.26
C VAL A 368 2.83 3.77 -8.55
N ILE A 369 1.75 3.27 -7.95
CA ILE A 369 0.83 4.09 -7.12
C ILE A 369 0.92 3.76 -5.62
N PHE A 370 1.58 2.64 -5.29
CA PHE A 370 1.89 2.24 -3.92
C PHE A 370 3.29 1.64 -3.87
N GLU A 371 4.09 2.04 -2.89
CA GLU A 371 5.37 1.42 -2.57
C GLU A 371 5.54 1.31 -1.06
N LYS A 372 6.02 0.15 -0.61
CA LYS A 372 6.36 -0.08 0.77
C LYS A 372 7.66 -0.87 0.87
N THR A 373 8.59 -0.37 1.67
CA THR A 373 9.88 -1.01 1.94
C THR A 373 9.94 -1.38 3.41
N GLU A 374 10.12 -2.66 3.71
CA GLU A 374 10.26 -3.19 5.06
C GLU A 374 11.64 -3.84 5.24
N PRO A 375 12.42 -3.43 6.25
CA PRO A 375 13.76 -3.95 6.45
C PRO A 375 13.74 -5.38 7.01
N ILE A 376 14.70 -6.17 6.55
CA ILE A 376 14.99 -7.51 7.01
C ILE A 376 16.21 -7.43 7.95
N ASP A 377 16.08 -8.02 9.13
CA ASP A 377 17.19 -8.20 10.08
C ASP A 377 17.14 -9.62 10.65
N ALA A 378 17.99 -10.49 10.10
CA ALA A 378 18.12 -11.89 10.50
C ALA A 378 18.84 -12.06 11.85
N LEU A 379 19.45 -11.01 12.40
CA LEU A 379 20.07 -11.05 13.73
C LEU A 379 19.04 -10.98 14.86
N LYS A 380 17.83 -10.49 14.56
CA LYS A 380 16.72 -10.47 15.51
C LYS A 380 16.02 -11.83 15.52
N VAL A 381 16.06 -12.52 16.66
CA VAL A 381 15.37 -13.81 16.84
C VAL A 381 13.85 -13.61 16.79
N ARG A 382 13.14 -14.51 16.12
CA ARG A 382 11.67 -14.51 15.97
C ARG A 382 11.14 -15.93 16.19
N PRO A 383 11.05 -16.40 17.46
CA PRO A 383 10.79 -17.81 17.77
C PRO A 383 9.55 -18.37 17.08
N ASP A 384 8.44 -17.60 17.08
CA ASP A 384 7.17 -18.05 16.49
C ASP A 384 7.27 -18.21 14.96
N ALA A 385 7.91 -17.26 14.28
CA ALA A 385 8.10 -17.31 12.82
C ALA A 385 9.12 -18.37 12.40
N GLU A 386 10.18 -18.56 13.20
CA GLU A 386 11.16 -19.63 13.00
C GLU A 386 10.52 -21.01 13.17
N ALA A 387 9.67 -21.19 14.18
CA ALA A 387 8.92 -22.43 14.39
C ALA A 387 7.95 -22.71 13.22
N LEU A 388 7.19 -21.71 12.78
CA LEU A 388 6.29 -21.84 11.62
C LEU A 388 7.03 -22.27 10.35
N LEU A 389 8.21 -21.69 10.09
CA LEU A 389 9.05 -22.09 8.95
C LEU A 389 9.58 -23.52 9.09
N LEU A 390 10.06 -23.87 10.28
CA LEU A 390 10.54 -25.22 10.54
C LEU A 390 9.43 -26.24 10.44
N ASP A 391 8.18 -25.85 10.64
CA ASP A 391 7.00 -26.72 10.52
C ASP A 391 6.46 -26.86 9.09
N ASP A 392 6.84 -25.98 8.18
CA ASP A 392 6.46 -26.01 6.77
C ASP A 392 6.98 -27.29 6.07
N PRO A 393 6.10 -28.11 5.44
CA PRO A 393 6.52 -29.34 4.79
C PRO A 393 7.58 -29.18 3.70
N GLN A 394 7.53 -28.09 2.93
CA GLN A 394 8.45 -27.85 1.83
C GLN A 394 9.82 -27.39 2.37
N VAL A 395 9.82 -26.58 3.44
CA VAL A 395 11.05 -26.22 4.16
C VAL A 395 11.68 -27.46 4.80
N LYS A 396 10.89 -28.32 5.47
CA LYS A 396 11.37 -29.58 6.05
C LYS A 396 12.09 -30.45 5.00
N GLN A 397 11.46 -30.69 3.86
CA GLN A 397 12.06 -31.47 2.76
C GLN A 397 13.37 -30.85 2.27
N THR A 398 13.43 -29.53 2.13
CA THR A 398 14.63 -28.81 1.70
C THR A 398 15.75 -28.93 2.74
N LEU A 399 15.43 -28.79 4.02
CA LEU A 399 16.39 -28.91 5.13
C LEU A 399 16.90 -30.35 5.29
N GLU A 400 16.04 -31.35 5.10
CA GLU A 400 16.43 -32.76 5.09
C GLU A 400 17.39 -33.07 3.94
N LEU A 401 17.10 -32.58 2.73
CA LEU A 401 17.99 -32.72 1.58
C LEU A 401 19.34 -32.04 1.84
N ALA A 402 19.35 -30.83 2.40
CA ALA A 402 20.59 -30.13 2.75
C ALA A 402 21.45 -30.94 3.74
N ARG A 403 20.83 -31.56 4.76
CA ARG A 403 21.53 -32.43 5.73
C ARG A 403 22.14 -33.68 5.07
N THR A 404 21.50 -34.24 4.04
CA THR A 404 22.03 -35.43 3.34
C THR A 404 23.27 -35.15 2.49
N ILE A 405 23.52 -33.91 2.07
CA ILE A 405 24.67 -33.55 1.21
C ILE A 405 25.99 -33.42 2.02
N GLY A 406 25.90 -33.32 3.35
CA GLY A 406 27.02 -33.53 4.28
C GLY A 406 27.85 -32.27 4.63
N GLY A 407 27.99 -32.00 5.94
CA GLY A 407 28.79 -30.92 6.53
C GLY A 407 28.19 -30.44 7.86
N ASP A 408 28.98 -29.74 8.69
CA ASP A 408 28.47 -28.98 9.85
C ASP A 408 27.71 -27.74 9.36
N ILE A 409 26.47 -27.95 8.91
CA ILE A 409 25.60 -26.92 8.30
C ILE A 409 24.54 -26.39 9.27
N ASP A 410 24.52 -26.83 10.52
CA ASP A 410 23.48 -26.46 11.49
C ASP A 410 23.44 -24.94 11.75
N GLU A 411 24.61 -24.27 11.75
CA GLU A 411 24.67 -22.81 11.84
C GLU A 411 24.09 -22.14 10.58
N GLN A 412 24.35 -22.70 9.40
CA GLN A 412 23.84 -22.18 8.12
C GLN A 412 22.33 -22.37 8.01
N ILE A 413 21.81 -23.53 8.43
CA ILE A 413 20.37 -23.81 8.54
C ILE A 413 19.73 -22.81 9.50
N THR A 414 20.30 -22.63 10.69
CA THR A 414 19.78 -21.68 11.69
C THR A 414 19.74 -20.26 11.12
N ARG A 415 20.79 -19.84 10.40
CA ARG A 415 20.86 -18.52 9.76
C ARG A 415 19.83 -18.37 8.64
N ALA A 416 19.67 -19.38 7.79
CA ALA A 416 18.68 -19.39 6.72
C ALA A 416 17.25 -19.33 7.28
N VAL A 417 16.95 -20.10 8.33
CA VAL A 417 15.65 -20.06 9.03
C VAL A 417 15.39 -18.67 9.61
N ARG A 418 16.37 -18.06 10.29
CA ARG A 418 16.24 -16.68 10.80
C ARG A 418 16.04 -15.65 9.70
N TYR A 419 16.74 -15.80 8.58
CA TYR A 419 16.58 -14.92 7.43
C TYR A 419 15.19 -15.06 6.80
N GLY A 420 14.73 -16.30 6.60
CA GLY A 420 13.37 -16.61 6.16
C GLY A 420 12.33 -16.00 7.09
N ALA A 421 12.51 -16.16 8.41
CA ALA A 421 11.58 -15.62 9.41
C ALA A 421 11.53 -14.08 9.38
N ALA A 422 12.69 -13.44 9.20
CA ALA A 422 12.78 -11.99 9.04
C ALA A 422 12.12 -11.51 7.74
N THR A 423 12.29 -12.25 6.64
CA THR A 423 11.67 -11.97 5.34
C THR A 423 10.16 -12.11 5.39
N MET A 424 9.65 -13.19 5.99
CA MET A 424 8.21 -13.41 6.22
C MET A 424 7.60 -12.27 7.03
N ALA A 425 8.26 -11.86 8.11
CA ALA A 425 7.76 -10.76 8.95
C ALA A 425 7.70 -9.43 8.18
N ALA A 426 8.74 -9.12 7.38
CA ALA A 426 8.78 -7.93 6.54
C ALA A 426 7.72 -7.96 5.43
N GLN A 427 7.50 -9.13 4.82
CA GLN A 427 6.45 -9.34 3.83
C GLN A 427 5.06 -9.18 4.44
N GLN A 428 4.77 -9.79 5.59
CA GLN A 428 3.49 -9.64 6.28
C GLN A 428 3.22 -8.18 6.69
N ALA A 429 4.24 -7.43 7.12
CA ALA A 429 4.11 -6.01 7.42
C ALA A 429 3.77 -5.21 6.15
N SER A 430 4.42 -5.52 5.03
CA SER A 430 4.14 -4.89 3.74
C SER A 430 2.76 -5.28 3.18
N ASP A 431 2.32 -6.52 3.37
CA ASP A 431 0.98 -7.02 3.02
C ASP A 431 -0.09 -6.23 3.77
N ARG A 432 0.06 -6.07 5.09
CA ARG A 432 -0.86 -5.25 5.90
C ARG A 432 -0.91 -3.81 5.40
N ALA A 433 0.24 -3.19 5.13
CA ALA A 433 0.28 -1.84 4.61
C ALA A 433 -0.44 -1.70 3.25
N PHE A 434 -0.26 -2.68 2.36
CA PHE A 434 -0.94 -2.70 1.07
C PHE A 434 -2.46 -2.89 1.22
N ILE A 435 -2.91 -3.82 2.07
CA ILE A 435 -4.34 -4.04 2.35
C ILE A 435 -4.96 -2.77 2.95
N THR A 436 -4.26 -2.10 3.87
CA THR A 436 -4.71 -0.82 4.43
C THR A 436 -4.84 0.23 3.31
N TYR A 437 -3.83 0.38 2.45
CA TYR A 437 -3.89 1.30 1.30
C TYR A 437 -5.05 0.98 0.35
N GLU A 438 -5.20 -0.28 -0.04
CA GLU A 438 -6.26 -0.76 -0.92
C GLU A 438 -7.65 -0.50 -0.32
N SER A 439 -7.85 -0.86 0.95
CA SER A 439 -9.15 -0.76 1.63
C SER A 439 -9.72 0.65 1.65
N ILE A 440 -8.86 1.68 1.69
CA ILE A 440 -9.27 3.08 1.61
C ILE A 440 -10.05 3.37 0.32
N TYR A 441 -9.62 2.76 -0.79
CA TYR A 441 -10.23 2.99 -2.10
C TYR A 441 -11.36 2.02 -2.45
N LEU A 442 -11.52 0.96 -1.65
CA LEU A 442 -12.66 0.03 -1.75
C LEU A 442 -13.90 0.51 -0.97
N GLU A 443 -13.75 1.44 -0.02
CA GLU A 443 -14.88 1.95 0.75
C GLU A 443 -15.85 2.79 -0.09
N THR A 444 -15.33 3.54 -1.05
CA THR A 444 -16.13 4.29 -2.03
C THR A 444 -15.30 4.65 -3.25
N LEU A 445 -15.90 4.60 -4.44
CA LEU A 445 -15.24 5.04 -5.67
C LEU A 445 -15.20 6.56 -5.87
N CYS A 446 -15.96 7.29 -5.06
CA CYS A 446 -16.01 8.75 -5.04
C CYS A 446 -15.13 9.34 -3.92
N GLY A 447 -14.34 8.50 -3.24
CA GLY A 447 -13.52 8.90 -2.10
C GLY A 447 -12.41 9.91 -2.42
N PRO A 448 -11.56 10.23 -1.44
CA PRO A 448 -10.47 11.20 -1.62
C PRO A 448 -9.54 10.79 -2.77
N ARG A 449 -8.88 11.79 -3.38
CA ARG A 449 -7.83 11.57 -4.39
C ARG A 449 -6.75 10.64 -3.89
N LEU A 450 -6.12 9.92 -4.83
CA LEU A 450 -5.05 8.98 -4.53
C LEU A 450 -3.83 9.64 -3.85
N SER A 451 -3.65 10.94 -4.03
CA SER A 451 -2.54 11.73 -3.49
C SER A 451 -2.67 12.11 -2.02
N LEU A 452 -3.87 11.99 -1.44
CA LEU A 452 -4.13 12.41 -0.06
C LEU A 452 -3.50 11.51 1.00
N LEU A 453 -2.96 10.36 0.59
CA LEU A 453 -2.64 9.24 1.47
C LEU A 453 -1.18 8.82 1.27
N PRO A 454 -0.49 8.41 2.35
CA PRO A 454 0.96 8.32 2.43
C PRO A 454 1.60 7.31 1.46
#